data_AF-A0A7J2IEJ9-F1
#
_entry.id   AF-A0A7J2IEJ9-F1
#
_cell.length_a   1.000
_cell.length_b   1.000
_cell.length_c   1.000
_cell.angle_alpha   90.00
_cell.angle_beta   90.00
_cell.angle_gamma   90.00
#
_symmetry.space_group_name_H-M   'P 1'
#
loop_
_entity.id
_entity.type
_entity.pdbx_description
1 polymer ?
#
loop_
_entity_poly.entity_id
_entity_poly.type
_entity_poly.pdbx_seq_one_letter_code
_entity_poly.pdbx_strand_id
1 'polypeptide(L)' 'MDKKTGMKPDNFEQIDRARKILNLGETATLKEIKEAYRELVKRYHPDRYKGRKKKEFEERMKEINKAYKLIMEYCENYR' A
#
# COMPACT_ATOMS: atom_id res chain seq x y z
N MET A 1 -6.30 -8.16 32.98
CA MET A 1 -4.91 -8.25 32.50
C MET A 1 -4.90 -9.57 31.73
N ASP A 2 -4.93 -9.62 30.41
CA ASP A 2 -3.92 -9.16 29.45
C ASP A 2 -4.56 -8.91 28.08
N LYS A 3 -4.46 -7.68 27.55
CA LYS A 3 -4.65 -7.45 26.11
C LYS A 3 -3.29 -7.64 25.46
N LYS A 4 -2.98 -8.88 25.03
CA LYS A 4 -1.83 -9.14 24.17
C LYS A 4 -2.08 -8.45 22.82
N THR A 5 -1.68 -7.18 22.70
CA THR A 5 -1.51 -6.52 21.40
C THR A 5 -0.31 -7.16 20.71
N GLY A 6 -0.57 -8.27 20.03
CA GLY A 6 0.41 -9.03 19.28
C GLY A 6 0.87 -8.26 18.04
N MET A 7 1.77 -7.30 18.22
CA MET A 7 2.54 -6.73 17.12
C MET A 7 3.82 -7.54 17.00
N LYS A 8 3.86 -8.43 16.00
CA LYS A 8 4.98 -9.34 15.77
C LYS A 8 6.20 -8.57 15.19
N PRO A 9 7.43 -9.08 15.42
CA PRO A 9 8.70 -8.40 15.11
C PRO A 9 9.02 -8.14 13.63
N ASP A 10 8.13 -8.51 12.70
CA ASP A 10 8.31 -8.47 11.23
C ASP A 10 7.68 -7.23 10.53
N ASN A 11 7.36 -6.17 11.28
CA ASN A 11 6.58 -5.02 10.77
C ASN A 11 7.37 -4.08 9.84
N PHE A 12 8.69 -3.90 10.03
CA PHE A 12 9.45 -2.89 9.28
C PHE A 12 9.64 -3.24 7.80
N GLU A 13 10.04 -4.48 7.47
CA GLU A 13 10.22 -4.88 6.07
C GLU A 13 8.91 -4.81 5.26
N GLN A 14 7.78 -5.15 5.89
CA GLN A 14 6.48 -5.10 5.23
C GLN A 14 6.08 -3.65 4.92
N ILE A 15 6.34 -2.73 5.85
CA ILE A 15 6.12 -1.29 5.64
C ILE A 15 7.06 -0.74 4.57
N ASP A 16 8.35 -1.10 4.58
CA ASP A 16 9.30 -0.66 3.56
C ASP A 16 8.91 -1.17 2.16
N ARG A 17 8.51 -2.44 2.04
CA ARG A 17 7.99 -2.98 0.77
C ARG A 17 6.73 -2.27 0.32
N ALA A 18 5.78 -2.02 1.22
CA ALA A 18 4.55 -1.29 0.90
C ALA A 18 4.85 0.15 0.43
N ARG A 19 5.79 0.83 1.09
CA ARG A 19 6.24 2.19 0.74
C ARG A 19 6.81 2.22 -0.67
N LYS A 20 7.67 1.23 -1.00
CA LYS A 20 8.23 1.06 -2.35
C LYS A 20 7.18 0.73 -3.40
N ILE A 21 6.17 -0.08 -3.09
CA ILE A 21 5.03 -0.35 -4.00
C ILE A 21 4.27 0.94 -4.33
N LEU A 22 4.13 1.83 -3.34
CA LEU A 22 3.50 3.14 -3.51
C LEU A 22 4.46 4.20 -4.08
N ASN A 23 5.69 3.85 -4.45
CA ASN A 23 6.72 4.79 -4.92
C ASN A 23 7.00 5.95 -3.95
N LEU A 24 6.88 5.70 -2.64
CA LEU A 24 7.15 6.70 -1.62
C LEU A 24 8.63 6.73 -1.23
N GLY A 25 9.16 7.91 -0.90
CA GLY A 25 10.46 8.07 -0.25
C GLY A 25 10.46 7.55 1.19
N GLU A 26 11.62 7.54 1.87
CA GLU A 26 11.73 7.08 3.27
C GLU A 26 10.87 7.91 4.23
N THR A 27 10.64 9.17 3.86
CA THR A 27 9.71 10.08 4.51
C THR A 27 8.55 10.37 3.57
N ALA A 28 7.31 10.26 4.08
CA ALA A 28 6.11 10.67 3.37
C ALA A 28 5.04 11.12 4.36
N THR A 29 4.36 12.20 4.02
CA THR A 29 3.17 12.70 4.72
C THR A 29 1.93 11.86 4.35
N LEU A 30 0.90 11.90 5.19
CA LEU A 30 -0.40 11.29 4.88
C LEU A 30 -1.00 11.80 3.56
N LYS A 31 -0.72 13.07 3.21
CA LYS A 31 -1.14 13.65 1.93
C LYS A 31 -0.43 12.98 0.75
N GLU A 32 0.88 12.86 0.82
CA GLU A 32 1.70 12.21 -0.23
C GLU A 32 1.35 10.74 -0.40
N ILE A 33 1.10 10.01 0.70
CA ILE A 33 0.63 8.61 0.66
C ILE A 33 -0.67 8.49 -0.14
N LYS A 34 -1.65 9.37 0.14
CA LYS A 34 -2.94 9.41 -0.57
C LYS A 34 -2.81 9.85 -2.03
N GLU A 35 -1.89 10.78 -2.33
CA GLU A 35 -1.61 11.23 -3.69
C GLU A 35 -0.99 10.10 -4.53
N ALA A 36 0.07 9.47 -4.03
CA ALA A 36 0.73 8.36 -4.71
C ALA A 36 -0.23 7.19 -4.99
N TYR A 37 -1.08 6.84 -4.02
CA TYR A 37 -2.12 5.83 -4.22
C TYR A 37 -3.08 6.20 -5.35
N ARG A 38 -3.60 7.44 -5.37
CA ARG A 38 -4.53 7.92 -6.42
C ARG A 38 -3.89 7.89 -7.81
N GLU A 39 -2.63 8.27 -7.93
CA GLU A 39 -1.88 8.22 -9.18
C GLU A 39 -1.70 6.79 -9.69
N LEU A 40 -1.34 5.88 -8.80
CA LEU A 40 -1.20 4.46 -9.13
C LEU A 40 -2.53 3.84 -9.54
N VAL A 41 -3.63 4.12 -8.82
CA VAL A 41 -4.97 3.64 -9.22
C VAL A 41 -5.35 4.16 -10.60
N LYS A 42 -5.12 5.44 -10.89
CA LYS A 42 -5.40 6.02 -12.22
C LYS A 42 -4.56 5.37 -13.32
N ARG A 43 -3.31 4.99 -13.01
CA ARG A 43 -2.40 4.32 -13.95
C ARG A 43 -2.79 2.87 -14.19
N TYR A 44 -3.19 2.14 -13.14
CA TYR A 44 -3.42 0.70 -13.21
C TYR A 44 -4.91 0.30 -13.26
N HIS A 45 -5.84 1.24 -13.39
CA HIS A 45 -7.28 0.95 -13.39
C HIS A 45 -7.64 -0.10 -14.47
N PRO A 46 -8.26 -1.24 -14.10
CA PRO A 46 -8.47 -2.36 -15.02
C PRO A 46 -9.38 -2.00 -16.20
N ASP A 47 -10.29 -1.03 -16.04
CA ASP A 47 -11.16 -0.55 -17.13
C ASP A 47 -10.39 0.03 -18.32
N ARG A 48 -9.14 0.45 -18.11
CA ARG A 48 -8.29 0.99 -19.19
C ARG A 48 -7.64 -0.11 -20.03
N TYR A 49 -7.79 -1.40 -19.68
CA TYR A 49 -7.03 -2.49 -20.28
C TYR A 49 -7.91 -3.70 -20.64
N LYS A 50 -7.54 -4.38 -21.74
CA LYS A 50 -8.21 -5.59 -22.25
C LYS A 50 -7.21 -6.71 -22.50
N GLY A 51 -7.69 -7.95 -22.56
CA GLY A 51 -6.87 -9.13 -22.87
C GLY A 51 -5.81 -9.43 -21.79
N ARG A 52 -4.65 -9.95 -22.20
CA ARG A 52 -3.58 -10.38 -21.26
C ARG A 52 -3.11 -9.28 -20.31
N LYS A 53 -3.10 -8.02 -20.75
CA LYS A 53 -2.73 -6.86 -19.93
C LYS A 53 -3.70 -6.60 -18.78
N LYS A 54 -4.97 -7.03 -18.89
CA LYS A 54 -5.97 -6.85 -17.83
C LYS A 54 -5.56 -7.61 -16.56
N LYS A 55 -5.12 -8.86 -16.70
CA LYS A 55 -4.73 -9.70 -15.56
C LYS A 55 -3.51 -9.15 -14.81
N GLU A 56 -2.49 -8.72 -15.54
CA GLU A 56 -1.29 -8.09 -14.96
C GLU A 56 -1.65 -6.82 -14.18
N PHE A 57 -2.56 -6.00 -14.73
CA PHE A 57 -2.99 -4.76 -14.09
C PHE A 57 -3.89 -5.00 -12.87
N GLU A 58 -4.73 -6.04 -12.90
CA GLU A 58 -5.51 -6.48 -11.74
C GLU A 58 -4.61 -6.97 -10.59
N GLU A 59 -3.58 -7.76 -10.91
CA GLU A 59 -2.59 -8.21 -9.93
C GLU A 59 -1.84 -7.01 -9.33
N ARG A 60 -1.39 -6.08 -10.18
CA ARG A 60 -0.72 -4.86 -9.72
C ARG A 60 -1.63 -3.99 -8.85
N MET A 61 -2.90 -3.84 -9.22
CA MET A 61 -3.88 -3.07 -8.44
C MET A 61 -4.09 -3.70 -7.05
N LYS A 62 -4.13 -5.04 -6.95
CA LYS A 62 -4.23 -5.74 -5.65
C LYS A 62 -3.03 -5.44 -4.75
N GLU A 63 -1.82 -5.40 -5.31
CA GLU A 63 -0.61 -5.03 -4.56
C GLU A 63 -0.68 -3.60 -4.05
N ILE A 64 -1.07 -2.65 -4.91
CA ILE A 64 -1.22 -1.23 -4.56
C ILE A 64 -2.23 -1.06 -3.41
N ASN A 65 -3.39 -1.71 -3.51
CA ASN A 65 -4.42 -1.63 -2.47
C ASN A 65 -3.95 -2.21 -1.13
N LYS A 66 -3.23 -3.35 -1.15
CA LYS A 66 -2.66 -3.95 0.06
C LYS A 66 -1.61 -3.05 0.70
N ALA A 67 -0.71 -2.49 -0.10
CA ALA A 67 0.33 -1.58 0.38
C ALA A 67 -0.25 -0.33 1.03
N TYR A 68 -1.23 0.30 0.37
CA TYR A 68 -1.93 1.46 0.91
C TYR A 68 -2.63 1.16 2.24
N LYS A 69 -3.38 0.05 2.31
CA LYS A 69 -4.05 -0.36 3.55
C LYS A 69 -3.04 -0.54 4.69
N LEU A 70 -1.94 -1.24 4.44
CA LEU A 70 -0.93 -1.54 5.45
C LEU A 70 -0.27 -0.26 5.99
N ILE A 71 0.08 0.68 5.11
CA ILE A 71 0.68 1.96 5.53
C ILE A 71 -0.31 2.79 6.33
N MET A 72 -1.57 2.86 5.89
CA MET A 72 -2.59 3.62 6.62
C MET A 72 -2.84 3.02 8.02
N GLU A 73 -2.95 1.70 8.12
CA GLU A 73 -3.09 1.00 9.40
C GLU A 73 -1.87 1.23 10.31
N TYR A 74 -0.66 1.25 9.74
CA TYR A 74 0.54 1.59 10.49
C TYR A 74 0.52 3.04 11.00
N CYS A 75 0.16 4.01 10.17
CA CYS A 75 0.08 5.41 10.57
C CYS A 75 -1.02 5.67 11.62
N GLU A 76 -2.14 4.95 11.57
CA GLU A 76 -3.26 5.09 12.51
C GLU A 76 -2.96 4.45 13.88
N ASN A 77 -2.17 3.38 13.91
CA ASN A 77 -1.86 2.64 15.13
C ASN A 77 -0.53 3.05 15.79
N TYR A 78 0.23 3.96 15.18
CA TYR A 78 1.44 4.52 15.79
C TYR A 78 1.05 5.46 16.93
N ARG A 79 1.33 5.05 18.18
CA ARG A 79 1.14 5.85 19.40
C ARG A 79 2.47 6.31 19.97
#